data_AF-A0A1E5VU91-F1
#
_entry.id   AF-A0A1E5VU91-F1
#
_cell.length_a   1.000
_cell.length_b   1.000
_cell.length_c   1.000
_cell.angle_alpha   90.00
_cell.angle_beta   90.00
_cell.angle_gamma   90.00
#
_symmetry.space_group_name_H-M   'P 1'
#
loop_
_entity.id
_entity.type
_entity.pdbx_description
1 polymer ?
#
loop_
_entity_poly.entity_id
_entity_poly.type
_entity_poly.pdbx_seq_one_letter_code
_entity_poly.pdbx_strand_id
1 'polypeptide(L)'
;MPDDDDSGNVPRSSSWETDAAFSFGGLVYWADYHRGVLSCDVAAADPELRFVPFPRVEIPEDDDIRYGDRVLPERYRTASVDSGVVLRFVDVDDSRDSSGEWGCVVIRTWSLRTPALGWEEEHAL
;
A
#
# COMPACT_ATOMS: atom_id res chain seq x y z
N MET A 1 22.27 9.05 40.45
CA MET A 1 21.81 9.37 39.09
C MET A 1 22.95 9.04 38.16
N PRO A 2 22.97 7.86 37.54
CA PRO A 2 23.66 7.65 36.28
C PRO A 2 22.68 7.87 35.12
N ASP A 3 23.21 8.41 34.04
CA ASP A 3 22.51 8.64 32.79
C ASP A 3 22.21 7.29 32.10
N ASP A 4 20.94 6.90 32.05
CA ASP A 4 20.46 5.79 31.24
C ASP A 4 20.34 6.25 29.78
N ASP A 5 21.49 6.41 29.13
CA ASP A 5 21.60 6.47 27.68
C ASP A 5 21.51 5.03 27.12
N ASP A 6 20.37 4.38 27.36
CA ASP A 6 19.95 3.18 26.64
C ASP A 6 19.16 3.60 25.41
N SER A 7 19.79 4.42 24.56
CA SER A 7 19.36 4.54 23.17
C SER A 7 19.85 3.31 22.39
N GLY A 8 19.46 2.13 22.89
CA GLY A 8 19.44 0.91 22.11
C GLY A 8 18.69 1.23 20.82
N ASN A 9 19.42 1.10 19.71
CA ASN A 9 18.89 1.25 18.37
C ASN A 9 17.83 0.15 18.15
N VAL A 10 16.62 0.35 18.67
CA VAL A 10 15.46 -0.44 18.29
C VAL A 10 15.22 -0.09 16.83
N PRO A 11 15.33 -1.03 15.89
CA PRO A 11 15.03 -0.77 14.49
C PRO A 11 13.64 -0.16 14.43
N ARG A 12 13.52 1.05 13.89
CA ARG A 12 12.26 1.79 13.88
C ARG A 12 11.46 1.31 12.70
N SER A 13 10.97 0.08 12.83
CA SER A 13 10.01 -0.59 11.95
C SER A 13 9.14 0.46 11.27
N SER A 14 9.31 0.57 9.95
CA SER A 14 8.50 1.46 9.12
C SER A 14 7.03 1.21 9.45
N SER A 15 6.38 2.13 10.15
CA SER A 15 5.01 1.93 10.62
C SER A 15 4.04 2.00 9.45
N TRP A 16 2.88 1.35 9.58
CA TRP A 16 1.75 1.54 8.68
C TRP A 16 1.34 3.01 8.60
N GLU A 17 1.07 3.51 7.40
CA GLU A 17 0.52 4.85 7.17
C GLU A 17 -0.65 4.77 6.19
N THR A 18 -1.83 5.25 6.59
CA THR A 18 -3.04 5.18 5.76
C THR A 18 -3.05 6.35 4.76
N ASP A 19 -2.80 6.07 3.48
CA ASP A 19 -2.92 7.05 2.39
C ASP A 19 -4.39 7.22 1.94
N ALA A 20 -5.20 6.15 2.03
CA ALA A 20 -6.61 6.19 1.67
C ALA A 20 -7.47 5.23 2.51
N ALA A 21 -8.74 5.57 2.69
CA ALA A 21 -9.73 4.69 3.32
C ALA A 21 -11.06 4.72 2.55
N PHE A 22 -11.68 3.57 2.39
CA PHE A 22 -12.95 3.42 1.68
C PHE A 22 -13.72 2.20 2.18
N SER A 23 -15.02 2.14 1.88
CA SER A 23 -15.90 1.04 2.28
C SER A 23 -16.55 0.39 1.08
N PHE A 24 -16.58 -0.94 1.06
CA PHE A 24 -17.27 -1.71 0.02
C PHE A 24 -17.66 -3.10 0.57
N GLY A 25 -18.83 -3.60 0.19
CA GLY A 25 -19.26 -4.96 0.52
C GLY A 25 -19.39 -5.24 2.02
N GLY A 26 -19.70 -4.21 2.83
CA GLY A 26 -19.79 -4.33 4.30
C GLY A 26 -18.45 -4.26 5.03
N LEU A 27 -17.34 -4.13 4.31
CA LEU A 27 -16.00 -4.02 4.86
C LEU A 27 -15.48 -2.59 4.77
N VAL A 28 -14.64 -2.20 5.72
CA VAL A 28 -13.81 -1.01 5.66
C VAL A 28 -12.40 -1.42 5.22
N TYR A 29 -11.82 -0.62 4.34
CA TYR A 29 -10.49 -0.82 3.81
C TYR A 29 -9.62 0.39 4.11
N TRP A 30 -8.37 0.15 4.50
CA TRP A 30 -7.32 1.16 4.66
C TRP A 30 -6.16 0.77 3.75
N ALA A 31 -5.74 1.68 2.88
CA ALA A 31 -4.63 1.47 1.97
C ALA A 31 -3.38 2.21 2.45
N ASP A 32 -2.25 1.50 2.47
CA ASP A 32 -0.89 2.05 2.51
C ASP A 32 -0.26 1.70 1.16
N TYR A 33 -0.06 2.67 0.28
CA TYR A 33 0.45 2.51 -1.08
C TYR A 33 1.90 2.00 -1.15
N HIS A 34 2.60 1.94 -0.02
CA HIS A 34 3.90 1.26 0.09
C HIS A 34 3.78 -0.19 0.57
N ARG A 35 2.57 -0.70 0.81
CA ARG A 35 2.36 -2.04 1.37
C ARG A 35 1.20 -2.79 0.74
N GLY A 36 0.00 -2.27 0.88
CA GLY A 36 -1.22 -3.02 0.63
C GLY A 36 -2.45 -2.40 1.24
N VAL A 37 -3.47 -3.23 1.40
CA VAL A 37 -4.76 -2.87 1.96
C VAL A 37 -5.04 -3.74 3.19
N LEU A 38 -5.47 -3.11 4.27
CA LEU A 38 -6.11 -3.78 5.40
C LEU A 38 -7.62 -3.75 5.19
N SER A 39 -8.30 -4.87 5.43
CA SER A 39 -9.76 -4.99 5.37
C SER A 39 -10.31 -5.48 6.70
N CYS A 40 -11.47 -4.94 7.11
CA CYS A 40 -12.12 -5.32 8.37
C CYS A 40 -13.64 -5.13 8.30
N ASP A 41 -14.39 -6.10 8.82
CA ASP A 41 -15.80 -5.90 9.20
C ASP A 41 -15.81 -5.28 10.60
N VAL A 42 -15.82 -3.94 10.64
CA VAL A 42 -15.82 -3.19 11.90
C VAL A 42 -17.10 -3.33 12.71
N ALA A 43 -18.17 -3.88 12.11
CA ALA A 43 -19.46 -4.10 12.78
C ALA A 43 -19.61 -5.54 13.31
N ALA A 44 -18.67 -6.43 13.01
CA ALA A 44 -18.67 -7.79 13.54
C ALA A 44 -18.51 -7.81 15.06
N ALA A 45 -19.08 -8.82 15.72
CA ALA A 45 -18.90 -9.04 17.15
C ALA A 45 -17.42 -9.30 17.52
N ASP A 46 -16.65 -9.84 16.58
CA ASP A 46 -15.21 -10.06 16.67
C ASP A 46 -14.55 -9.60 15.35
N PRO A 47 -14.09 -8.34 15.26
CA PRO A 47 -13.54 -7.78 14.02
C PRO A 47 -12.18 -8.39 13.67
N GLU A 48 -12.10 -9.03 12.50
CA GLU A 48 -10.84 -9.57 11.97
C GLU A 48 -10.21 -8.61 10.96
N LEU A 49 -8.96 -8.23 11.22
CA LEU A 49 -8.16 -7.45 10.29
C LEU A 49 -7.42 -8.38 9.32
N ARG A 50 -7.62 -8.19 8.01
CA ARG A 50 -6.97 -8.98 6.97
C ARG A 50 -6.11 -8.10 6.08
N PHE A 51 -4.83 -8.44 5.98
CA PHE A 51 -3.87 -7.74 5.12
C PHE A 51 -3.82 -8.37 3.73
N VAL A 52 -3.81 -7.51 2.71
CA VAL A 52 -3.65 -7.88 1.31
C VAL A 52 -2.54 -7.01 0.71
N PRO A 53 -1.38 -7.57 0.36
CA PRO A 53 -0.29 -6.79 -0.23
C PRO A 53 -0.70 -6.24 -1.60
N PHE A 54 -0.27 -5.03 -1.95
CA PHE A 54 -0.41 -4.54 -3.32
C PHE A 54 0.50 -5.33 -4.26
N PRO A 55 0.08 -5.61 -5.50
CA PRO A 55 0.92 -6.26 -6.47
C PRO A 55 2.12 -5.35 -6.81
N ARG A 56 3.30 -5.94 -7.00
CA ARG A 56 4.55 -5.25 -7.38
C ARG A 56 5.05 -4.16 -6.42
N VAL A 57 4.51 -4.09 -5.21
CA VAL A 57 5.05 -3.25 -4.15
C VAL A 57 5.93 -4.11 -3.26
N GLU A 58 7.25 -3.92 -3.37
CA GLU A 58 8.20 -4.56 -2.46
C GLU A 58 8.10 -3.89 -1.10
N ILE A 59 7.80 -4.68 -0.07
CA ILE A 59 7.82 -4.23 1.32
C ILE A 59 9.28 -4.27 1.75
N PRO A 60 9.94 -3.14 2.07
CA PRO A 60 11.32 -3.16 2.49
C PRO A 60 11.45 -3.99 3.78
N GLU A 61 12.39 -4.94 3.78
CA GLU A 61 12.62 -5.84 4.93
C GLU A 61 13.33 -5.12 6.10
N ASP A 62 13.93 -3.96 5.84
CA ASP A 62 14.66 -3.14 6.83
C ASP A 62 14.52 -1.64 6.53
N ASP A 63 14.88 -0.81 7.52
CA ASP A 63 14.80 0.67 7.69
C ASP A 63 15.34 1.57 6.54
N ASP A 64 15.43 1.09 5.30
CA ASP A 64 15.96 1.85 4.16
C ASP A 64 14.99 2.95 3.67
N ILE A 65 13.76 2.99 4.20
CA ILE A 65 12.93 4.20 4.13
C ILE A 65 13.43 5.16 5.22
N ARG A 66 14.51 5.88 4.93
CA ARG A 66 14.96 6.99 5.76
C ARG A 66 13.79 7.95 5.95
N TYR A 67 13.43 8.15 7.22
CA TYR A 67 12.51 9.16 7.73
C TYR A 67 12.73 10.50 6.99
N GLY A 68 11.94 10.79 5.96
CA GLY A 68 12.08 12.01 5.16
C GLY A 68 11.68 11.89 3.69
N ASP A 69 11.85 10.72 3.07
CA ASP A 69 11.61 10.51 1.63
C ASP A 69 10.57 9.41 1.36
N ARG A 70 9.43 9.40 2.08
CA ARG A 70 8.22 8.76 1.51
C ARG A 70 7.90 9.55 0.25
N VAL A 71 8.37 9.06 -0.89
CA VAL A 71 8.04 9.62 -2.21
C VAL A 71 6.53 9.61 -2.27
N LEU A 72 5.90 10.80 -2.25
CA LEU A 72 4.44 11.01 -2.22
C LEU A 72 3.73 9.96 -3.10
N PRO A 73 3.27 8.84 -2.52
CA PRO A 73 2.90 7.69 -3.32
C PRO A 73 1.63 7.99 -4.11
N GLU A 74 0.83 8.95 -3.66
CA GLU A 74 -0.38 9.40 -4.34
C GLU A 74 -0.09 10.04 -5.71
N ARG A 75 1.17 10.41 -5.99
CA ARG A 75 1.57 10.90 -7.32
C ARG A 75 1.53 9.82 -8.39
N TYR A 76 1.72 8.56 -8.01
CA TYR A 76 1.91 7.45 -8.93
C TYR A 76 0.98 6.27 -8.63
N ARG A 77 0.36 6.25 -7.45
CA ARG A 77 -0.49 5.16 -6.98
C ARG A 77 -1.83 5.67 -6.50
N THR A 78 -2.88 4.89 -6.76
CA THR A 78 -4.18 5.15 -6.16
C THR A 78 -4.95 3.85 -5.98
N ALA A 79 -5.73 3.76 -4.91
CA ALA A 79 -6.73 2.72 -4.74
C ALA A 79 -8.10 3.33 -4.48
N SER A 80 -9.12 2.82 -5.17
CA SER A 80 -10.50 3.29 -5.00
C SER A 80 -11.50 2.19 -5.29
N VAL A 81 -12.76 2.43 -4.95
CA VAL A 81 -13.86 1.53 -5.29
C VAL A 81 -14.52 2.01 -6.57
N ASP A 82 -14.51 1.17 -7.61
CA ASP A 82 -15.27 1.41 -8.83
C ASP A 82 -16.73 1.02 -8.67
N SER A 83 -17.62 1.97 -8.97
CA SER A 83 -19.07 1.79 -9.02
C SER A 83 -19.67 1.15 -7.76
N GLY A 84 -18.94 1.18 -6.63
CA GLY A 84 -19.32 0.49 -5.41
C GLY A 84 -19.27 -1.04 -5.50
N VAL A 85 -18.51 -1.64 -6.43
CA VAL A 85 -18.50 -3.11 -6.68
C VAL A 85 -17.10 -3.71 -6.69
N VAL A 86 -16.06 -2.97 -7.10
CA VAL A 86 -14.71 -3.54 -7.24
C VAL A 86 -13.68 -2.57 -6.67
N LEU A 87 -12.78 -3.07 -5.83
CA LEU A 87 -11.63 -2.29 -5.38
C LEU A 87 -10.57 -2.35 -6.48
N ARG A 88 -10.21 -1.20 -7.02
CA ARG A 88 -9.15 -1.03 -8.01
C ARG A 88 -7.89 -0.45 -7.40
N PHE A 89 -6.75 -0.93 -7.86
CA PHE A 89 -5.44 -0.35 -7.61
C PHE A 89 -4.82 0.05 -8.94
N VAL A 90 -4.24 1.24 -9.01
CA VAL A 90 -3.51 1.75 -10.17
C VAL A 90 -2.11 2.12 -9.72
N ASP A 91 -1.12 1.69 -10.49
CA ASP A 91 0.30 2.03 -10.32
C ASP A 91 0.84 2.57 -11.64
N VAL A 92 1.45 3.74 -11.57
CA VAL A 92 2.12 4.42 -12.68
C VAL A 92 3.61 4.26 -12.46
N ASP A 93 4.20 3.37 -13.23
CA ASP A 93 5.63 3.08 -13.19
C ASP A 93 6.37 4.17 -13.95
N ASP A 94 6.89 5.15 -13.22
CA ASP A 94 7.83 6.15 -13.72
C ASP A 94 9.23 5.51 -13.72
N SER A 95 9.43 4.56 -14.64
CA SER A 95 10.74 3.95 -14.83
C SER A 95 11.70 5.01 -15.41
N ARG A 96 12.39 5.71 -14.52
CA ARG A 96 13.69 6.27 -14.89
C ARG A 96 14.59 5.08 -15.15
N ASP A 97 15.06 4.96 -16.37
CA ASP A 97 16.10 3.98 -16.63
C ASP A 97 17.38 4.36 -15.83
N SER A 98 18.35 3.46 -15.80
CA SER A 98 19.62 3.72 -15.09
C SER A 98 20.40 4.93 -15.64
N SER A 99 19.99 5.52 -16.77
CA SER A 99 20.59 6.71 -17.37
C SER A 99 19.88 8.01 -16.96
N GLY A 100 18.74 7.93 -16.28
CA GLY A 100 17.93 9.08 -15.90
C GLY A 100 17.12 9.67 -17.07
N GLU A 101 17.05 8.95 -18.21
CA GLU A 101 16.09 9.26 -19.26
C GLU A 101 14.69 8.83 -18.81
N TRP A 102 13.69 9.61 -19.22
CA TRP A 102 12.30 9.23 -19.02
C TRP A 102 12.03 7.98 -19.86
N GLY A 103 11.92 6.82 -19.21
CA GLY A 103 11.44 5.61 -19.84
C GLY A 103 9.97 5.73 -20.25
N CYS A 104 9.44 4.68 -20.87
CA CYS A 104 8.00 4.58 -21.11
C CYS A 104 7.26 4.62 -19.78
N VAL A 105 6.28 5.51 -19.65
CA VAL A 105 5.31 5.47 -18.55
C VAL A 105 4.41 4.26 -18.77
N VAL A 106 4.43 3.31 -17.85
CA VAL A 106 3.54 2.15 -17.89
C VAL A 106 2.48 2.31 -16.82
N ILE A 107 1.21 2.27 -17.21
CA ILE A 107 0.08 2.33 -16.28
C ILE A 107 -0.47 0.93 -16.12
N ARG A 108 -0.50 0.44 -14.89
CA ARG A 108 -1.03 -0.89 -14.56
C ARG A 108 -2.24 -0.75 -13.66
N THR A 109 -3.26 -1.55 -13.93
CA THR A 109 -4.50 -1.57 -13.16
C THR A 109 -4.79 -2.98 -12.70
N TRP A 110 -5.15 -3.11 -11.42
CA TRP A 110 -5.56 -4.38 -10.81
C TRP A 110 -6.92 -4.23 -10.14
N SER A 111 -7.67 -5.33 -10.14
CA SER A 111 -8.93 -5.47 -9.42
C SER A 111 -8.79 -6.51 -8.32
N LEU A 112 -9.23 -6.17 -7.11
CA LEU A 112 -9.23 -7.10 -5.98
C LEU A 112 -10.44 -8.05 -6.09
N ARG A 113 -10.18 -9.34 -6.20
CA ARG A 113 -11.21 -10.38 -6.20
C ARG A 113 -11.72 -10.63 -4.78
N THR A 114 -12.92 -10.16 -4.48
CA THR A 114 -13.63 -10.53 -3.25
C THR A 114 -14.45 -11.81 -3.46
N PRO A 115 -14.54 -12.74 -2.48
CA PRO A 115 -13.95 -12.71 -1.13
C PRO A 115 -12.56 -13.35 -1.04
N ALA A 116 -11.97 -13.78 -2.16
CA ALA A 116 -10.69 -14.49 -2.17
C ALA A 116 -9.49 -13.61 -1.77
N LEU A 117 -9.65 -12.28 -1.81
CA LEU A 117 -8.63 -11.27 -1.49
C LEU A 117 -7.36 -11.41 -2.34
N GLY A 118 -7.52 -11.77 -3.62
CA GLY A 118 -6.42 -11.85 -4.59
C GLY A 118 -6.52 -10.76 -5.65
N TRP A 119 -5.40 -10.12 -5.99
CA TRP A 119 -5.34 -9.14 -7.08
C TRP A 119 -5.27 -9.83 -8.44
N GLU A 120 -6.04 -9.31 -9.39
CA GLU A 120 -5.96 -9.68 -10.79
C GLU A 120 -5.57 -8.46 -11.62
N GLU A 121 -4.56 -8.60 -12.48
CA GLU A 121 -4.15 -7.57 -13.41
C GLU A 121 -5.14 -7.50 -14.57
N GLU A 122 -5.74 -6.33 -14.80
CA GLU A 122 -6.70 -6.14 -15.88
C GLU A 122 -6.00 -5.76 -17.19
N HIS A 123 -5.16 -4.72 -17.13
CA HIS A 123 -4.47 -4.17 -18.28
C HIS A 123 -3.20 -3.42 -17.85
N ALA A 124 -2.19 -3.49 -18.71
CA ALA A 124 -1.02 -2.60 -18.72
C ALA A 124 -1.06 -1.76 -20.01
N LEU A 125 -0.99 -0.44 -19.88
CA LEU A 125 -0.98 0.54 -20.97
C LEU A 125 0.40 1.18 -21.09
#